data_AF-A0A835NSW0-F1
#
_entry.id   AF-A0A835NSW0-F1
#
_cell.length_a   1.000
_cell.length_b   1.000
_cell.length_c   1.000
_cell.angle_alpha   90.00
_cell.angle_beta   90.00
_cell.angle_gamma   90.00
#
_symmetry.space_group_name_H-M   'P 1'
#
loop_
_entity.id
_entity.type
_entity.pdbx_description
1 polymer ?
#
loop_
_entity_poly.entity_id
_entity_poly.type
_entity_poly.pdbx_seq_one_letter_code
_entity_poly.pdbx_strand_id
1 'polypeptide(L)'
;MVHPKGKYVVFFFYPLDFTFVCPTEIIAYSDRADEFKKINCEVIGASVDSHFCHLAWINTPKKQGGLGTMKIPLVSDTKRAIAKEYGVLKEDEGIAYRGLFIIDDKGILRQITINDLPVGRSVDETLRLVQAFQFTDKHGEVKGSQCTKAGCVRMKFGES
;
A
#
# COMPACT_ATOMS: atom_id res chain seq x y z
N MET A 1 13.38 7.88 -3.20
CA MET A 1 11.91 8.02 -3.16
C MET A 1 11.55 9.37 -2.54
N VAL A 2 10.66 10.17 -3.17
CA VAL A 2 10.15 11.41 -2.56
C VAL A 2 9.01 11.02 -1.62
N HIS A 3 9.35 10.73 -0.37
CA HIS A 3 8.35 10.54 0.68
C HIS A 3 7.65 11.90 0.96
N PRO A 4 6.31 11.98 0.88
CA PRO A 4 5.58 13.20 1.23
C PRO A 4 5.82 13.52 2.70
N LYS A 5 6.59 14.57 2.98
CA LYS A 5 6.97 14.94 4.35
C LYS A 5 5.74 15.11 5.24
N GLY A 6 5.76 14.48 6.41
CA GLY A 6 4.71 14.64 7.42
C GLY A 6 3.43 13.83 7.14
N LYS A 7 3.47 12.83 6.25
CA LYS A 7 2.35 11.94 5.98
C LYS A 7 2.76 10.48 6.07
N TYR A 8 1.86 9.64 6.57
CA TYR A 8 2.00 8.20 6.38
C TYR A 8 1.86 7.86 4.89
N VAL A 9 2.55 6.80 4.46
CA VAL A 9 2.46 6.28 3.08
C VAL A 9 2.24 4.78 3.13
N VAL A 10 1.17 4.33 2.48
CA VAL A 10 1.01 2.94 2.04
C VAL A 10 1.57 2.85 0.63
N PHE A 11 2.72 2.21 0.47
CA PHE A 11 3.34 1.97 -0.82
C PHE A 11 3.20 0.50 -1.18
N PHE A 12 2.55 0.18 -2.29
CA PHE A 12 2.29 -1.20 -2.67
C PHE A 12 2.67 -1.49 -4.11
N PHE A 13 3.27 -2.67 -4.31
CA PHE A 13 3.59 -3.22 -5.60
C PHE A 13 2.49 -4.17 -6.07
N TYR A 14 2.32 -4.26 -7.38
CA TYR A 14 1.55 -5.30 -8.03
C TYR A 14 2.34 -5.83 -9.26
N PRO A 15 2.09 -7.08 -9.68
CA PRO A 15 2.90 -7.73 -10.72
C PRO A 15 2.95 -6.99 -12.06
N LEU A 16 1.78 -6.80 -12.68
CA LEU A 16 1.63 -6.30 -14.05
C LEU A 16 0.26 -5.64 -14.25
N ASP A 17 0.23 -4.61 -15.11
CA ASP A 17 -0.97 -4.04 -15.70
C ASP A 17 -1.72 -5.07 -16.57
N PHE A 18 -3.02 -4.86 -16.79
CA PHE A 18 -3.88 -5.72 -17.64
C PHE A 18 -3.92 -7.21 -17.25
N THR A 19 -3.80 -7.51 -15.95
CA THR A 19 -3.95 -8.87 -15.40
C THR A 19 -5.23 -9.01 -14.56
N PHE A 20 -5.52 -10.22 -14.05
CA PHE A 20 -6.83 -10.56 -13.48
C PHE A 20 -7.01 -10.17 -12.00
N VAL A 21 -5.99 -10.34 -11.16
CA VAL A 21 -6.07 -10.08 -9.70
C VAL A 21 -5.68 -8.64 -9.35
N CYS A 22 -4.75 -8.04 -10.11
CA CYS A 22 -4.25 -6.69 -9.85
C CYS A 22 -5.32 -5.57 -9.88
N PRO A 23 -6.28 -5.54 -10.83
CA PRO A 23 -7.24 -4.43 -10.89
C PRO A 23 -8.15 -4.39 -9.66
N THR A 24 -8.50 -5.52 -9.07
CA THR A 24 -9.39 -5.55 -7.90
C THR A 24 -8.72 -4.88 -6.68
N GLU A 25 -7.43 -5.14 -6.44
CA GLU A 25 -6.68 -4.49 -5.35
C GLU A 25 -6.52 -2.99 -5.59
N ILE A 26 -6.08 -2.61 -6.79
CA ILE A 26 -5.82 -1.20 -7.14
C ILE A 26 -7.11 -0.38 -7.06
N ILE A 27 -8.22 -0.92 -7.56
CA ILE A 27 -9.54 -0.29 -7.48
C ILE A 27 -10.00 -0.19 -6.02
N ALA A 28 -9.82 -1.24 -5.21
CA ALA A 28 -10.23 -1.22 -3.81
C ALA A 28 -9.49 -0.13 -2.99
N TYR A 29 -8.18 0.06 -3.24
CA TYR A 29 -7.43 1.16 -2.64
C TYR A 29 -7.86 2.53 -3.17
N SER A 30 -8.11 2.64 -4.48
CA SER A 30 -8.56 3.89 -5.11
C SER A 30 -9.92 4.34 -4.57
N ASP A 31 -10.90 3.43 -4.52
CA ASP A 31 -12.25 3.73 -4.07
C ASP A 31 -12.26 4.17 -2.59
N ARG A 32 -11.33 3.62 -1.77
CA ARG A 32 -11.16 3.95 -0.34
C ARG A 32 -10.04 4.95 -0.03
N ALA A 33 -9.43 5.58 -1.04
CA ALA A 33 -8.32 6.51 -0.86
C ALA A 33 -8.66 7.66 0.12
N ASP A 34 -9.93 8.08 0.15
CA ASP A 34 -10.39 9.15 1.03
C ASP A 34 -10.40 8.74 2.52
N GLU A 35 -10.49 7.45 2.85
CA GLU A 35 -10.33 6.96 4.23
C GLU A 35 -8.90 7.10 4.73
N PHE A 36 -7.91 6.83 3.87
CA PHE A 36 -6.50 7.02 4.17
C PHE A 36 -6.15 8.51 4.28
N LYS A 37 -6.65 9.35 3.37
CA LYS A 37 -6.44 10.81 3.42
C LYS A 37 -6.97 11.44 4.70
N LYS A 38 -8.13 10.99 5.20
CA LYS A 38 -8.71 11.46 6.48
C LYS A 38 -7.82 11.23 7.68
N ILE A 39 -6.95 10.23 7.64
CA ILE A 39 -5.97 9.92 8.69
C ILE A 39 -4.56 10.37 8.30
N ASN A 40 -4.41 11.34 7.39
CA ASN A 40 -3.11 11.85 6.94
C ASN A 40 -2.17 10.77 6.38
N CYS A 41 -2.75 9.84 5.61
CA CYS A 41 -2.04 8.78 4.90
C CYS A 41 -2.30 8.86 3.39
N GLU A 42 -1.24 8.79 2.59
CA GLU A 42 -1.34 8.62 1.13
C GLU A 42 -1.20 7.15 0.76
N VAL A 43 -1.80 6.77 -0.37
CA VAL A 43 -1.69 5.42 -0.93
C VAL A 43 -1.09 5.53 -2.34
N ILE A 44 -0.05 4.75 -2.63
CA ILE A 44 0.70 4.82 -3.88
C ILE A 44 0.91 3.39 -4.38
N GLY A 45 0.47 3.12 -5.62
CA GLY A 45 0.72 1.85 -6.31
C GLY A 45 2.00 1.90 -7.15
N ALA A 46 2.60 0.75 -7.43
CA ALA A 46 3.75 0.63 -8.32
C ALA A 46 3.76 -0.70 -9.07
N SER A 47 4.23 -0.69 -10.31
CA SER A 47 4.64 -1.90 -11.04
C SER A 47 5.83 -1.61 -11.93
N VAL A 48 6.31 -2.64 -12.63
CA VAL A 48 7.40 -2.55 -13.59
C VAL A 48 6.96 -1.99 -14.96
N ASP A 49 5.66 -1.72 -15.12
CA ASP A 49 5.09 -1.21 -16.37
C ASP A 49 5.43 0.27 -16.59
N SER A 50 5.32 0.71 -17.84
CA SER A 50 5.53 2.11 -18.18
C SER A 50 4.33 2.98 -17.78
N HIS A 51 4.58 4.26 -17.53
CA HIS A 51 3.51 5.25 -17.30
C HIS A 51 2.51 5.36 -18.47
N PHE A 52 2.92 5.03 -19.70
CA PHE A 52 2.01 4.92 -20.84
C PHE A 52 1.04 3.73 -20.68
N CYS A 53 1.53 2.59 -20.18
CA CYS A 53 0.72 1.42 -19.88
C CYS A 53 -0.31 1.74 -18.79
N HIS A 54 0.13 2.37 -17.69
CA HIS A 54 -0.77 2.82 -16.62
C HIS A 54 -1.87 3.73 -17.15
N LEU A 55 -1.52 4.73 -17.97
CA LEU A 55 -2.49 5.66 -18.54
C LEU A 55 -3.51 4.94 -19.43
N ALA A 56 -3.06 4.01 -20.28
CA ALA A 56 -3.94 3.19 -21.10
C ALA A 56 -4.89 2.35 -20.23
N TRP A 57 -4.40 1.78 -19.13
CA TRP A 57 -5.19 0.96 -18.23
C TRP A 57 -6.21 1.76 -17.41
N ILE A 58 -5.84 2.97 -17.00
CA ILE A 58 -6.74 3.96 -16.37
C ILE A 58 -7.86 4.37 -17.33
N ASN A 59 -7.54 4.60 -18.59
CA ASN A 59 -8.52 4.96 -19.61
C ASN A 59 -9.42 3.79 -20.05
N THR A 60 -9.05 2.56 -19.69
CA THR A 60 -9.85 1.37 -19.97
C THR A 60 -10.98 1.26 -18.93
N PRO A 61 -12.26 1.09 -19.34
CA PRO A 61 -13.36 0.94 -18.39
C PRO A 61 -13.23 -0.31 -17.49
N LYS A 62 -13.69 -0.22 -16.23
CA LYS A 62 -13.72 -1.35 -15.28
C LYS A 62 -14.42 -2.60 -15.86
N LYS A 63 -15.47 -2.41 -16.66
CA LYS A 63 -16.20 -3.51 -17.34
C LYS A 63 -15.38 -4.29 -18.37
N GLN A 64 -14.26 -3.72 -18.83
CA GLN A 64 -13.34 -4.32 -19.80
C GLN A 64 -12.02 -4.75 -19.14
N GLY A 65 -11.99 -4.85 -17.79
CA GLY A 65 -10.77 -5.20 -17.05
C GLY A 65 -9.80 -4.03 -16.82
N GLY A 66 -10.23 -2.80 -17.11
CA GLY A 66 -9.48 -1.58 -16.81
C GLY A 66 -9.63 -1.08 -15.38
N LEU A 67 -8.92 0.01 -15.05
CA LEU A 67 -9.02 0.64 -13.72
C LEU A 67 -10.13 1.69 -13.65
N GLY A 68 -10.41 2.38 -14.75
CA GLY A 68 -11.25 3.59 -14.76
C GLY A 68 -10.60 4.74 -13.97
N THR A 69 -11.42 5.69 -13.51
CA THR A 69 -10.94 6.86 -12.75
C THR A 69 -10.22 6.43 -11.47
N MET A 70 -8.97 6.90 -11.33
CA MET A 70 -8.09 6.59 -10.20
C MET A 70 -7.88 7.79 -9.28
N LYS A 71 -7.93 7.55 -7.96
CA LYS A 71 -7.67 8.55 -6.91
C LYS A 71 -6.27 8.45 -6.28
N ILE A 72 -5.51 7.43 -6.69
CA ILE A 72 -4.16 7.13 -6.21
C ILE A 72 -3.18 7.18 -7.39
N PRO A 73 -1.94 7.65 -7.18
CA PRO A 73 -0.91 7.59 -8.21
C PRO A 73 -0.37 6.17 -8.40
N LEU A 74 0.04 5.87 -9.63
CA LEU A 74 0.75 4.65 -10.02
C LEU A 74 2.17 5.00 -10.48
N VAL A 75 3.17 4.40 -9.83
CA VAL A 75 4.59 4.61 -10.11
C VAL A 75 5.07 3.57 -11.12
N SER A 76 5.68 4.05 -12.20
CA SER A 76 6.28 3.24 -13.25
C SER A 76 7.75 2.93 -12.92
N ASP A 77 8.06 1.70 -12.55
CA ASP A 77 9.41 1.19 -12.28
C ASP A 77 9.98 0.37 -13.43
N THR A 78 10.04 0.96 -14.63
CA THR A 78 10.52 0.27 -15.85
C THR A 78 11.97 -0.22 -15.76
N LYS A 79 12.77 0.39 -14.88
CA LYS A 79 14.15 -0.03 -14.59
C LYS A 79 14.23 -1.12 -13.51
N ARG A 80 13.11 -1.48 -12.89
CA ARG A 80 12.99 -2.46 -11.80
C ARG A 80 13.84 -2.12 -10.57
N ALA A 81 14.30 -0.88 -10.47
CA ALA A 81 15.23 -0.45 -9.45
C ALA A 81 14.53 -0.31 -8.11
N ILE A 82 13.29 0.19 -8.12
CA ILE A 82 12.48 0.36 -6.91
C ILE A 82 12.05 -1.01 -6.38
N ALA A 83 11.54 -1.90 -7.25
CA ALA A 83 11.15 -3.26 -6.86
C ALA A 83 12.33 -4.04 -6.28
N LYS A 84 13.54 -3.84 -6.83
CA LYS A 84 14.77 -4.45 -6.31
C LYS A 84 15.19 -3.88 -4.95
N GLU A 85 15.17 -2.56 -4.79
CA GLU A 85 15.51 -1.90 -3.52
C GLU A 85 14.53 -2.27 -2.40
N TYR A 86 13.25 -2.47 -2.74
CA TYR A 86 12.22 -2.94 -1.81
C TYR A 86 12.23 -4.47 -1.60
N GLY A 87 13.08 -5.21 -2.30
CA GLY A 87 13.22 -6.67 -2.13
C GLY A 87 12.02 -7.47 -2.63
N VAL A 88 11.23 -6.94 -3.57
CA VAL A 88 10.00 -7.56 -4.08
C VAL A 88 10.10 -7.96 -5.56
N LEU A 89 11.23 -7.70 -6.21
CA LEU A 89 11.45 -8.13 -7.59
C LEU A 89 11.59 -9.65 -7.68
N LYS A 90 10.71 -10.28 -8.45
CA LYS A 90 10.82 -11.66 -8.90
C LYS A 90 11.76 -11.69 -10.12
N GLU A 91 13.06 -11.85 -9.86
CA GLU A 91 14.14 -11.67 -10.85
C GLU A 91 14.00 -12.59 -12.09
N ASP A 92 13.48 -13.80 -11.93
CA ASP A 92 13.29 -14.77 -13.02
C ASP A 92 12.15 -14.41 -13.98
N GLU A 93 11.15 -13.66 -13.52
CA GLU A 93 10.02 -13.20 -14.35
C GLU A 93 10.08 -11.69 -14.68
N GLY A 94 10.91 -10.93 -13.97
CA GLY A 94 11.04 -9.49 -14.17
C GLY A 94 9.82 -8.67 -13.71
N ILE A 95 9.02 -9.22 -12.80
CA ILE A 95 7.80 -8.62 -12.22
C ILE A 95 7.95 -8.45 -10.70
N ALA A 96 7.08 -7.66 -10.07
CA ALA A 96 7.06 -7.54 -8.62
C ALA A 96 6.10 -8.54 -7.96
N TYR A 97 6.48 -9.09 -6.81
CA TYR A 97 5.55 -9.71 -5.88
C TYR A 97 4.54 -8.68 -5.35
N ARG A 98 3.48 -9.15 -4.69
CA ARG A 98 2.47 -8.27 -4.05
C ARG A 98 2.99 -7.73 -2.71
N GLY A 99 4.04 -6.92 -2.78
CA GLY A 99 4.64 -6.25 -1.63
C GLY A 99 3.86 -5.00 -1.21
N LEU A 100 3.64 -4.80 0.08
CA LEU A 100 3.03 -3.61 0.66
C LEU A 100 3.88 -3.15 1.84
N PHE A 101 4.09 -1.84 1.91
CA PHE A 101 4.96 -1.18 2.87
C PHE A 101 4.20 -0.02 3.51
N ILE A 102 4.17 0.00 4.84
CA ILE A 102 3.65 1.15 5.60
C ILE A 102 4.86 1.94 6.10
N ILE A 103 4.96 3.19 5.66
CA ILE A 103 6.02 4.13 6.00
C ILE A 103 5.39 5.27 6.80
N ASP A 104 5.96 5.60 7.96
CA ASP A 104 5.43 6.68 8.81
C ASP A 104 5.76 8.08 8.28
N ASP A 105 5.27 9.10 8.97
CA ASP A 105 5.43 10.52 8.64
C ASP A 105 6.88 11.04 8.73
N LYS A 106 7.79 10.23 9.27
CA LYS A 106 9.24 10.50 9.35
C LYS A 106 10.02 9.74 8.28
N GLY A 107 9.34 8.98 7.41
CA GLY A 107 9.96 8.16 6.39
C GLY A 107 10.52 6.84 6.92
N ILE A 108 10.13 6.40 8.13
CA ILE A 108 10.59 5.14 8.72
C ILE A 108 9.63 4.02 8.29
N LEU A 109 10.19 2.91 7.81
CA LEU A 109 9.42 1.71 7.48
C LEU A 109 8.90 1.05 8.76
N ARG A 110 7.57 0.87 8.86
CA ARG A 110 6.89 0.32 10.03
C ARG A 110 6.37 -1.09 9.84
N GLN A 111 6.01 -1.45 8.61
CA GLN A 111 5.40 -2.74 8.31
C GLN A 111 5.63 -3.16 6.87
N ILE A 112 5.81 -4.47 6.66
CA ILE A 112 5.98 -5.11 5.36
C ILE A 112 5.03 -6.31 5.26
N THR A 113 4.23 -6.37 4.19
CA THR A 113 3.46 -7.56 3.79
C THR A 113 3.92 -7.96 2.40
N ILE A 114 4.27 -9.23 2.20
CA ILE A 114 4.58 -9.76 0.87
C ILE A 114 3.70 -10.97 0.64
N ASN A 115 2.78 -10.86 -0.32
CA ASN A 115 1.98 -11.99 -0.78
C ASN A 115 2.56 -12.56 -2.07
N ASP A 116 2.38 -13.86 -2.26
CA ASP A 116 2.58 -14.50 -3.54
C ASP A 116 1.54 -14.02 -4.58
N LEU A 117 1.82 -14.22 -5.86
CA LEU A 117 1.07 -13.70 -7.00
C LEU A 117 -0.45 -14.01 -6.99
N PRO A 118 -0.93 -15.21 -6.59
CA PRO A 118 -2.35 -15.54 -6.71
C PRO A 118 -3.22 -14.97 -5.58
N VAL A 119 -2.65 -14.44 -4.49
CA VAL A 119 -3.40 -14.04 -3.29
C VAL A 119 -3.38 -12.53 -3.10
N GLY A 120 -4.54 -11.90 -3.27
CA GLY A 120 -4.72 -10.46 -3.01
C GLY A 120 -4.63 -10.08 -1.52
N ARG A 121 -4.44 -8.79 -1.26
CA ARG A 121 -4.31 -8.19 0.08
C ARG A 121 -5.63 -7.59 0.56
N SER A 122 -5.71 -7.38 1.87
CA SER A 122 -6.85 -6.72 2.52
C SER A 122 -6.59 -5.22 2.71
N VAL A 123 -7.49 -4.39 2.17
CA VAL A 123 -7.49 -2.94 2.39
C VAL A 123 -7.86 -2.59 3.83
N ASP A 124 -8.77 -3.37 4.45
CA ASP A 124 -9.19 -3.18 5.84
C ASP A 124 -8.04 -3.40 6.82
N GLU A 125 -7.25 -4.46 6.59
CA GLU A 125 -6.10 -4.74 7.44
C GLU A 125 -5.03 -3.66 7.32
N THR A 126 -4.80 -3.18 6.10
CA THR A 126 -3.87 -2.07 5.85
C THR A 126 -4.31 -0.80 6.58
N LEU A 127 -5.60 -0.45 6.49
CA LEU A 127 -6.16 0.70 7.20
C LEU A 127 -6.05 0.53 8.73
N ARG A 128 -6.32 -0.67 9.24
CA ARG A 128 -6.20 -0.99 10.67
C ARG A 128 -4.77 -0.81 11.16
N LEU A 129 -3.78 -1.27 10.39
CA LEU A 129 -2.35 -1.16 10.72
C LEU A 129 -1.89 0.31 10.74
N VAL A 130 -2.27 1.11 9.74
CA VAL A 130 -1.95 2.55 9.73
C VAL A 130 -2.54 3.24 10.97
N GLN A 131 -3.81 2.98 11.29
CA GLN A 131 -4.46 3.51 12.49
C GLN A 131 -3.85 2.97 13.79
N ALA A 132 -3.21 1.79 13.76
CA ALA A 132 -2.51 1.24 14.90
C ALA A 132 -1.20 2.00 15.15
N PHE A 133 -0.35 2.14 14.14
CA PHE A 133 0.91 2.88 14.26
C PHE A 133 0.71 4.36 14.63
N GLN A 134 -0.27 5.03 14.01
CA GLN A 134 -0.57 6.43 14.37
C GLN A 134 -1.04 6.59 15.81
N PHE A 135 -1.76 5.60 16.35
CA PHE A 135 -2.16 5.62 17.75
C PHE A 135 -0.95 5.43 18.66
N THR A 136 -0.08 4.46 18.36
CA THR A 136 1.14 4.22 19.17
C THR A 136 2.07 5.42 19.13
N ASP A 137 2.22 6.07 17.98
CA ASP A 137 3.08 7.25 17.82
C ASP A 137 2.56 8.47 18.59
N LYS A 138 1.23 8.63 18.68
CA LYS A 138 0.60 9.73 19.41
C LYS A 138 0.58 9.53 20.92
N HIS A 139 0.44 8.30 21.39
CA HIS A 139 0.17 8.00 22.80
C HIS A 139 1.32 7.30 23.55
N GLY A 140 2.32 6.76 22.85
CA GLY A 140 3.39 5.98 23.47
C GLY A 140 2.94 4.63 24.06
N GLU A 141 1.70 4.22 23.77
CA GLU A 141 1.10 2.95 24.23
C GLU A 141 1.11 1.93 23.08
N VAL A 142 1.28 0.63 23.40
CA VAL A 142 1.26 -0.44 22.40
C VAL A 142 -0.18 -0.85 22.09
N LYS A 143 -0.54 -1.01 20.82
CA LYS A 143 -1.79 -1.66 20.41
C LYS A 143 -1.62 -3.18 20.35
N GLY A 144 -2.47 -3.93 21.05
CA GLY A 144 -2.56 -5.38 20.96
C GLY A 144 -3.06 -5.91 19.60
N SER A 145 -2.91 -7.23 19.40
CA SER A 145 -3.11 -7.94 18.12
C SER A 145 -4.51 -7.84 17.48
N GLN A 146 -5.55 -7.46 18.23
CA GLN A 146 -6.95 -7.39 17.75
C GLN A 146 -7.60 -6.00 17.86
N CYS A 147 -6.82 -4.93 18.01
CA CYS A 147 -7.40 -3.62 18.25
C CYS A 147 -8.19 -3.08 17.04
N THR A 148 -9.49 -2.91 17.22
CA THR A 148 -10.42 -2.27 16.27
C THR A 148 -10.84 -0.89 16.79
N LYS A 149 -11.63 -0.13 16.02
CA LYS A 149 -12.24 1.13 16.49
C LYS A 149 -13.10 0.96 17.75
N ALA A 150 -13.59 -0.25 18.04
CA ALA A 150 -14.50 -0.54 19.15
C ALA A 150 -13.79 -0.92 20.47
N GLY A 151 -12.47 -1.10 20.47
CA GLY A 151 -11.73 -1.42 21.68
C GLY A 151 -10.29 -1.85 21.42
N CYS A 152 -9.39 -1.38 22.28
CA CYS A 152 -8.00 -1.81 22.31
C CYS A 152 -7.57 -2.02 23.76
N VAL A 153 -7.02 -3.20 24.07
CA VAL A 153 -6.37 -3.44 25.36
C VAL A 153 -5.09 -2.62 25.39
N ARG A 154 -5.04 -1.63 26.27
CA ARG A 154 -3.88 -0.76 26.47
C ARG A 154 -2.86 -1.50 27.33
N MET A 155 -1.66 -1.71 26.81
CA MET A 155 -0.52 -2.11 27.62
C MET A 155 0.42 -0.92 27.72
N LYS A 156 0.55 -0.37 28.93
CA LYS A 156 1.62 0.58 29.25
C LYS A 156 2.88 -0.22 29.51
N PHE A 157 4.00 0.18 28.90
CA PHE A 157 5.30 -0.30 29.35
C PHE A 157 5.49 0.16 30.80
N GLY A 158 5.84 -0.79 31.67
CA GLY A 158 6.07 -0.51 33.09
C GLY A 158 7.16 0.55 33.25
N GLU A 159 6.89 1.54 34.09
CA GLU A 159 7.94 2.32 34.74
C GLU A 159 8.70 1.36 35.65
N SER A 160 9.95 1.07 35.32
CA SER A 160 10.94 0.48 36.22
C SER A 160 11.82 1.57 36.78
#